data_AF-A0A9W7YW34-F1
#
_entry.id   AF-A0A9W7YW34-F1
#
_cell.length_a   1.000
_cell.length_b   1.000
_cell.length_c   1.000
_cell.angle_alpha   90.00
_cell.angle_beta   90.00
_cell.angle_gamma   90.00
#
_symmetry.space_group_name_H-M   'P 1'
#
loop_
_entity.id
_entity.type
_entity.pdbx_description
1 polymer ?
#
loop_
_entity_poly.entity_id
_entity_poly.type
_entity_poly.pdbx_seq_one_letter_code
_entity_poly.pdbx_strand_id
1 'polypeptide(L)'
;MFVVKRDGRSEKVQFDKITARINKLSYGLDTNFVDSAAVAQKVISGVYQGVTTVELDNLAAETAAYMTVQHPDYAILAARIAISNLQKETHDKFSDVIKDLYEYINPKTNKHSPMVSEQLLQLVQTHGDRINAALDYSNDFNYNYFGFKTLERSYLLRINRRVVERPQHLLMRVSLGIHGEDIDAAIETYQLMSSKFFTHASPTLFNSGTPRPQLSSCFLIAMKDDSIEGIYDTLKVCAQISKNAGGIGLHVSNIRATGAYIAGTNGTSNGLVPMLRVFNNTARYVDQGGNKRPGAFAIYLEPWHADIFAFLDLRKNHGKEEVRARDLFYALWIPDLFMKRVIDGGQWSLFCPHEAPGMQEVWGDEFEALYEKYENTPGLPRQTIDAQKLWYAIMDAQIETGNPFMLYKDACNR
;
A
#
# COMPACT_ATOMS: atom_id res chain seq x y z
N MET A 1 36.86 -2.02 -27.30
CA MET A 1 35.70 -2.54 -26.53
C MET A 1 34.47 -2.53 -27.42
N PHE A 2 33.66 -3.59 -27.39
CA PHE A 2 32.44 -3.75 -28.19
C PHE A 2 31.23 -3.90 -27.28
N VAL A 3 30.09 -3.36 -27.71
CA VAL A 3 28.77 -3.56 -27.11
C VAL A 3 27.89 -4.40 -28.02
N VAL A 4 26.96 -5.15 -27.41
CA VAL A 4 25.96 -5.93 -28.14
C VAL A 4 24.67 -5.12 -28.23
N LYS A 5 24.23 -4.83 -29.45
CA LYS A 5 22.96 -4.15 -29.72
C LYS A 5 21.77 -5.05 -29.44
N ARG A 6 20.58 -4.43 -29.32
CA ARG A 6 19.30 -5.13 -29.19
C ARG A 6 19.01 -6.12 -30.33
N ASP A 7 19.52 -5.83 -31.53
CA ASP A 7 19.43 -6.70 -32.71
C ASP A 7 20.51 -7.81 -32.77
N GLY A 8 21.32 -7.95 -31.70
CA GLY A 8 22.38 -8.95 -31.57
C GLY A 8 23.70 -8.56 -32.25
N ARG A 9 23.79 -7.41 -32.94
CA ARG A 9 25.02 -6.99 -33.62
C ARG A 9 26.03 -6.40 -32.63
N SER A 10 27.31 -6.70 -32.85
CA SER A 10 28.41 -6.08 -32.12
C SER A 10 28.79 -4.73 -32.73
N GLU A 11 28.89 -3.68 -31.90
CA GLU A 11 29.33 -2.35 -32.31
C GLU A 11 30.46 -1.86 -31.40
N LYS A 12 31.43 -1.12 -31.96
CA LYS A 12 32.53 -0.53 -31.19
C LYS A 12 31.98 0.56 -30.27
N VAL A 13 32.41 0.57 -29.00
CA VAL A 13 32.10 1.65 -28.05
C VAL A 13 32.67 2.96 -28.60
N GLN A 14 31.81 3.97 -28.74
CA GLN A 14 32.18 5.33 -29.16
C GLN A 14 31.66 6.32 -28.13
N PHE A 15 32.56 7.07 -27.50
CA PHE A 15 32.20 8.08 -26.49
C PHE A 15 31.21 9.09 -27.05
N ASP A 16 31.48 9.61 -28.25
CA ASP A 16 30.63 10.61 -28.89
C ASP A 16 29.19 10.13 -29.08
N LYS A 17 28.98 8.83 -29.34
CA LYS A 17 27.63 8.25 -29.48
C LYS A 17 26.89 8.19 -28.14
N ILE A 18 27.59 7.86 -27.06
CA ILE A 18 27.00 7.82 -25.70
C ILE A 18 26.64 9.25 -25.28
N THR A 19 27.58 10.17 -25.41
CA THR A 19 27.39 11.59 -25.07
C THR A 19 26.28 12.21 -25.91
N ALA A 20 26.25 12.01 -27.22
CA ALA A 20 25.21 12.55 -28.10
C ALA A 20 23.81 12.04 -27.71
N ARG A 21 23.72 10.77 -27.29
CA ARG A 21 22.46 10.19 -26.83
C ARG A 21 21.98 10.83 -25.52
N ILE A 22 22.86 10.97 -24.53
CA ILE A 22 22.52 11.61 -23.25
C ILE A 22 22.14 13.09 -23.49
N ASN A 23 22.89 13.79 -24.34
CA ASN A 23 22.63 15.18 -24.68
C ASN A 23 21.29 15.38 -25.43
N LYS A 24 20.83 14.39 -26.21
CA LYS A 24 19.49 14.46 -26.81
C LYS A 24 18.37 14.45 -25.75
N LEU A 25 18.64 13.90 -24.56
CA LEU A 25 17.68 13.77 -23.46
C LEU A 25 17.81 14.89 -22.43
N SER A 26 18.77 15.81 -22.57
CA SER A 26 18.99 16.93 -21.64
C SER A 26 18.20 18.20 -22.00
N TYR A 27 17.24 18.12 -22.93
CA TYR A 27 16.43 19.28 -23.35
C TYR A 27 15.70 19.96 -22.17
N GLY A 28 15.79 21.28 -22.08
CA GLY A 28 15.13 22.05 -21.01
C GLY A 28 15.65 21.79 -19.60
N LEU A 29 16.79 21.10 -19.43
CA LEU A 29 17.51 21.01 -18.16
C LEU A 29 18.52 22.16 -18.04
N ASP A 30 18.91 22.52 -16.82
CA ASP A 30 19.89 23.59 -16.60
C ASP A 30 21.29 23.18 -17.09
N THR A 31 21.70 23.74 -18.23
CA THR A 31 22.99 23.44 -18.87
C THR A 31 24.19 23.99 -18.11
N ASN A 32 24.01 24.86 -17.12
CA ASN A 32 25.11 25.33 -16.26
C ASN A 32 25.54 24.26 -15.26
N PHE A 33 24.64 23.34 -14.90
CA PHE A 33 24.90 22.30 -13.89
C PHE A 33 24.85 20.87 -14.48
N VAL A 34 23.99 20.62 -15.46
CA VAL A 34 23.83 19.30 -16.07
C VAL A 34 24.79 19.10 -17.23
N ASP A 35 25.92 18.46 -16.96
CA ASP A 35 26.88 18.03 -17.97
C ASP A 35 26.65 16.57 -18.41
N SER A 36 26.26 16.41 -19.67
CA SER A 36 26.05 15.09 -20.31
C SER A 36 27.37 14.36 -20.59
N ALA A 37 28.46 15.08 -20.84
CA ALA A 37 29.78 14.50 -21.08
C ALA A 37 30.36 13.95 -19.78
N ALA A 38 30.16 14.64 -18.65
CA ALA A 38 30.54 14.12 -17.33
C ALA A 38 29.86 12.79 -16.99
N VAL A 39 28.56 12.64 -17.33
CA VAL A 39 27.85 11.36 -17.18
C VAL A 39 28.48 10.30 -18.07
N ALA A 40 28.69 10.60 -19.36
CA ALA A 40 29.26 9.66 -20.32
C ALA A 40 30.68 9.18 -19.91
N GLN A 41 31.51 10.07 -19.36
CA GLN A 41 32.87 9.73 -18.88
C GLN A 41 32.81 8.70 -17.75
N LYS A 42 31.94 8.93 -16.76
CA LYS A 42 31.71 7.99 -15.65
C LYS A 42 31.15 6.66 -16.13
N VAL A 43 30.22 6.68 -17.09
CA VAL A 43 29.66 5.45 -17.67
C VAL A 43 30.75 4.62 -18.33
N ILE A 44 31.59 5.21 -19.19
CA ILE A 44 32.68 4.49 -19.88
C ILE A 44 33.60 3.77 -18.90
N SER A 45 33.89 4.37 -17.75
CA SER A 45 34.76 3.75 -16.75
C SER A 45 34.22 2.43 -16.20
N GLY A 46 32.90 2.23 -16.22
CA GLY A 46 32.22 1.01 -15.78
C GLY A 46 31.90 0.01 -16.90
N VAL A 47 32.25 0.30 -18.16
CA VAL A 47 31.93 -0.56 -19.30
C VAL A 47 32.94 -1.70 -19.41
N TYR A 48 32.45 -2.92 -19.66
CA TYR A 48 33.26 -4.09 -20.00
C TYR A 48 32.94 -4.61 -21.42
N GLN A 49 33.82 -5.44 -21.97
CA GLN A 49 33.64 -6.00 -23.31
C GLN A 49 32.46 -6.99 -23.34
N GLY A 50 31.54 -6.78 -24.28
CA GLY A 50 30.36 -7.63 -24.43
C GLY A 50 29.12 -7.12 -23.68
N VAL A 51 29.19 -5.96 -23.02
CA VAL A 51 28.01 -5.34 -22.40
C VAL A 51 26.90 -5.12 -23.44
N THR A 52 25.65 -5.31 -23.05
CA THR A 52 24.52 -5.02 -23.92
C THR A 52 24.19 -3.53 -23.91
N THR A 53 23.58 -3.03 -24.98
CA THR A 53 23.10 -1.64 -25.03
C THR A 53 22.04 -1.31 -23.99
N VAL A 54 21.30 -2.32 -23.48
CA VAL A 54 20.32 -2.17 -22.40
C VAL A 54 21.01 -1.99 -21.05
N GLU A 55 22.02 -2.81 -20.75
CA GLU A 55 22.85 -2.65 -19.55
C GLU A 55 23.60 -1.32 -19.54
N LEU A 56 24.09 -0.87 -20.69
CA LEU A 56 24.73 0.44 -20.83
C LEU A 56 23.77 1.59 -20.52
N ASP A 57 22.51 1.51 -20.99
CA ASP A 57 21.49 2.52 -20.71
C ASP A 57 21.09 2.53 -19.22
N ASN A 58 21.02 1.36 -18.59
CA ASN A 58 20.76 1.25 -17.15
C ASN A 58 21.90 1.85 -16.33
N LEU A 59 23.15 1.54 -16.67
CA LEU A 59 24.33 2.12 -16.02
C LEU A 59 24.36 3.65 -16.17
N ALA A 60 24.00 4.17 -17.36
CA ALA A 60 23.92 5.61 -17.61
C ALA A 60 22.82 6.28 -16.77
N ALA A 61 21.64 5.65 -16.66
CA ALA A 61 20.56 6.16 -15.82
C ALA A 61 20.94 6.15 -14.33
N GLU A 62 21.56 5.09 -13.83
CA GLU A 62 22.05 4.99 -12.45
C GLU A 62 23.13 6.02 -12.16
N THR A 63 24.10 6.17 -13.07
CA THR A 63 25.18 7.16 -12.95
C THR A 63 24.62 8.59 -12.88
N ALA A 64 23.66 8.92 -13.75
CA ALA A 64 22.98 10.21 -13.69
C ALA A 64 22.19 10.36 -12.38
N ALA A 65 21.51 9.32 -11.90
CA ALA A 65 20.79 9.37 -10.63
C ALA A 65 21.71 9.64 -9.43
N TYR A 66 22.92 9.07 -9.39
CA TYR A 66 23.92 9.38 -8.38
C TYR A 66 24.37 10.86 -8.38
N MET A 67 24.30 11.52 -9.54
CA MET A 67 24.64 12.94 -9.68
C MET A 67 23.51 13.89 -9.24
N THR A 68 22.36 13.37 -8.80
CA THR A 68 21.27 14.18 -8.21
C THR A 68 21.72 15.03 -7.02
N VAL A 69 22.74 14.57 -6.27
CA VAL A 69 23.34 15.33 -5.16
C VAL A 69 23.97 16.65 -5.63
N GLN A 70 24.38 16.73 -6.89
CA GLN A 70 24.97 17.93 -7.49
C GLN A 70 23.89 18.89 -7.99
N HIS A 71 22.87 18.38 -8.69
CA HIS A 71 21.75 19.18 -9.18
C HIS A 71 20.51 18.28 -9.39
N PRO A 72 19.28 18.73 -9.02
CA PRO A 72 18.07 17.92 -9.12
C PRO A 72 17.73 17.46 -10.56
N ASP A 73 18.08 18.24 -11.59
CA ASP A 73 17.80 17.88 -12.98
C ASP A 73 18.51 16.60 -13.44
N TYR A 74 19.59 16.19 -12.77
CA TYR A 74 20.20 14.88 -13.02
C TYR A 74 19.23 13.72 -12.74
N ALA A 75 18.30 13.87 -11.79
CA ALA A 75 17.25 12.89 -11.55
C ALA A 75 16.24 12.83 -12.71
N ILE A 76 15.99 13.95 -13.38
CA ILE A 76 15.14 14.01 -14.58
C ILE A 76 15.88 13.37 -15.75
N LEU A 77 17.13 13.73 -15.99
CA LEU A 77 17.97 13.13 -17.03
C LEU A 77 18.07 11.61 -16.87
N ALA A 78 18.32 11.14 -15.65
CA ALA A 78 18.35 9.72 -15.32
C ALA A 78 17.03 9.01 -15.66
N ALA A 79 15.90 9.63 -15.33
CA ALA A 79 14.58 9.12 -15.70
C ALA A 79 14.43 9.03 -17.22
N ARG A 80 14.78 10.10 -17.94
CA ARG A 80 14.64 10.15 -19.40
C ARG A 80 15.48 9.09 -20.11
N ILE A 81 16.68 8.80 -19.60
CA ILE A 81 17.51 7.69 -20.11
C ILE A 81 16.80 6.36 -19.89
N ALA A 82 16.30 6.10 -18.67
CA ALA A 82 15.62 4.86 -18.32
C ALA A 82 14.31 4.67 -19.11
N ILE A 83 13.53 5.73 -19.29
CA ILE A 83 12.28 5.74 -20.07
C ILE A 83 12.58 5.54 -21.56
N SER A 84 13.60 6.21 -22.10
CA SER A 84 14.03 6.00 -23.49
C SER A 84 14.48 4.55 -23.74
N ASN A 85 15.08 3.92 -22.74
CA ASN A 85 15.40 2.49 -22.78
C ASN A 85 14.11 1.65 -22.79
N LEU A 86 13.17 1.91 -21.87
CA LEU A 86 11.89 1.19 -21.80
C LEU A 86 11.07 1.29 -23.09
N GLN A 87 10.98 2.47 -23.70
CA GLN A 87 10.23 2.66 -24.94
C GLN A 87 10.82 1.83 -26.10
N LYS A 88 12.14 1.59 -26.11
CA LYS A 88 12.76 0.71 -27.13
C LYS A 88 12.51 -0.78 -26.91
N GLU A 89 12.11 -1.18 -25.70
CA GLU A 89 11.85 -2.57 -25.31
C GLU A 89 10.34 -2.90 -25.29
N THR A 90 9.47 -1.92 -25.55
CA THR A 90 8.00 -2.05 -25.44
C THR A 90 7.31 -1.61 -26.72
N HIS A 91 6.15 -2.19 -27.01
CA HIS A 91 5.33 -1.80 -28.16
C HIS A 91 4.88 -0.35 -28.06
N ASP A 92 4.81 0.34 -29.20
CA ASP A 92 4.35 1.73 -29.27
C ASP A 92 2.82 1.85 -29.19
N LYS A 93 2.07 0.87 -29.70
CA LYS A 93 0.60 0.93 -29.69
C LYS A 93 0.05 0.29 -28.42
N PHE A 94 -0.85 1.00 -27.74
CA PHE A 94 -1.50 0.50 -26.54
C PHE A 94 -2.37 -0.73 -26.83
N SER A 95 -3.06 -0.74 -27.98
CA SER A 95 -3.87 -1.88 -28.41
C SER A 95 -3.08 -3.19 -28.51
N ASP A 96 -1.84 -3.12 -28.98
CA ASP A 96 -0.97 -4.30 -29.13
C ASP A 96 -0.56 -4.83 -27.74
N VAL A 97 -0.22 -3.92 -26.82
CA VAL A 97 0.11 -4.28 -25.42
C VAL A 97 -1.07 -4.92 -24.71
N ILE A 98 -2.28 -4.38 -24.84
CA ILE A 98 -3.50 -4.95 -24.23
C ILE A 98 -3.80 -6.34 -24.80
N LYS A 99 -3.62 -6.52 -26.11
CA LYS A 99 -3.76 -7.83 -26.75
C LYS A 99 -2.77 -8.84 -26.18
N ASP A 100 -1.48 -8.50 -26.09
CA ASP A 100 -0.44 -9.37 -25.54
C ASP A 100 -0.72 -9.74 -24.06
N LEU A 101 -1.19 -8.77 -23.27
CA LEU A 101 -1.55 -8.98 -21.87
C LEU A 101 -2.77 -9.90 -21.70
N TYR A 102 -3.73 -9.82 -22.62
CA TYR A 102 -4.90 -10.70 -22.62
C TYR A 102 -4.54 -12.10 -23.12
N GLU A 103 -3.79 -12.22 -24.21
CA GLU A 103 -3.43 -13.49 -24.84
C GLU A 103 -2.34 -14.27 -24.07
N TYR A 104 -1.87 -13.74 -22.93
CA TYR A 104 -0.83 -14.38 -22.14
C TYR A 104 -1.17 -15.83 -21.76
N ILE A 105 -0.30 -16.75 -22.18
CA ILE A 105 -0.30 -18.16 -21.80
C ILE A 105 0.85 -18.37 -20.82
N ASN A 106 0.54 -18.95 -19.66
CA ASN A 106 1.56 -19.26 -18.68
C ASN A 106 2.49 -20.36 -19.23
N PRO A 107 3.80 -20.11 -19.41
CA PRO A 107 4.70 -21.04 -20.08
C PRO A 107 4.90 -22.36 -19.31
N LYS A 108 4.61 -22.39 -18.01
CA LYS A 108 4.76 -23.59 -17.18
C LYS A 108 3.52 -24.47 -17.16
N THR A 109 2.32 -23.87 -17.23
CA THR A 109 1.05 -24.61 -17.14
C THR A 109 0.35 -24.75 -18.48
N ASN A 110 0.82 -24.04 -19.51
CA ASN A 110 0.18 -23.92 -20.82
C ASN A 110 -1.30 -23.51 -20.76
N LYS A 111 -1.68 -22.78 -19.69
CA LYS A 111 -3.04 -22.26 -19.50
C LYS A 111 -3.08 -20.80 -19.88
N HIS A 112 -4.14 -20.41 -20.59
CA HIS A 112 -4.50 -19.01 -20.78
C HIS A 112 -4.74 -18.36 -19.42
N SER A 113 -4.05 -17.25 -19.15
CA SER A 113 -4.04 -16.58 -17.83
C SER A 113 -4.02 -15.07 -18.04
N PRO A 114 -5.11 -14.49 -18.55
CA PRO A 114 -5.15 -13.09 -18.96
C PRO A 114 -4.82 -12.17 -17.79
N MET A 115 -4.00 -11.14 -18.06
CA MET A 115 -3.63 -10.12 -17.06
C MET A 115 -4.59 -8.92 -17.08
N VAL A 116 -5.32 -8.73 -18.18
CA VAL A 116 -6.35 -7.70 -18.37
C VAL A 116 -7.72 -8.37 -18.59
N SER A 117 -8.81 -7.65 -18.33
CA SER A 117 -10.16 -8.18 -18.52
C SER A 117 -10.52 -8.28 -20.01
N GLU A 118 -11.43 -9.20 -20.33
CA GLU A 118 -11.99 -9.33 -21.66
C GLU A 118 -12.75 -8.05 -22.09
N GLN A 119 -13.44 -7.41 -21.15
CA GLN A 119 -14.14 -6.14 -21.37
C GLN A 119 -13.17 -5.04 -21.82
N LEU A 120 -11.98 -4.93 -21.20
CA LEU A 120 -10.97 -3.96 -21.62
C LEU A 120 -10.48 -4.26 -23.03
N LEU A 121 -10.24 -5.54 -23.36
CA LEU A 121 -9.82 -5.92 -24.70
C LEU A 121 -10.87 -5.53 -25.76
N GLN A 122 -12.16 -5.79 -25.50
CA GLN A 122 -13.25 -5.46 -26.42
C GLN A 122 -13.38 -3.95 -26.64
N LEU A 123 -13.28 -3.15 -25.58
CA LEU A 123 -13.27 -1.67 -25.66
C LEU A 123 -12.12 -1.18 -26.54
N VAL A 124 -10.92 -1.73 -26.32
CA VAL A 124 -9.71 -1.35 -27.07
C VAL A 124 -9.75 -1.85 -28.51
N GLN A 125 -10.41 -2.98 -28.80
CA GLN A 125 -10.64 -3.43 -30.17
C GLN A 125 -11.66 -2.55 -30.91
N THR A 126 -12.69 -2.08 -30.22
CA THR A 126 -13.76 -1.26 -30.81
C THR A 126 -13.32 0.19 -31.04
N HIS A 127 -12.58 0.77 -30.10
CA HIS A 127 -12.20 2.19 -30.10
C HIS A 127 -10.67 2.42 -30.22
N GLY A 128 -9.93 1.41 -30.64
CA GLY A 128 -8.46 1.38 -30.60
C GLY A 128 -7.79 2.55 -31.30
N ASP A 129 -8.28 2.99 -32.46
CA ASP A 129 -7.71 4.12 -33.18
C ASP A 129 -7.81 5.42 -32.38
N ARG A 130 -8.98 5.69 -31.80
CA ARG A 130 -9.24 6.87 -30.97
C ARG A 130 -8.40 6.85 -29.70
N ILE A 131 -8.33 5.70 -29.02
CA ILE A 131 -7.56 5.51 -27.79
C ILE A 131 -6.06 5.68 -28.05
N ASN A 132 -5.53 5.02 -29.09
CA ASN A 132 -4.11 5.12 -29.44
C ASN A 132 -3.73 6.55 -29.85
N ALA A 133 -4.61 7.27 -30.54
CA ALA A 133 -4.37 8.66 -30.94
C ALA A 133 -4.38 9.65 -29.76
N ALA A 134 -5.08 9.33 -28.67
CA ALA A 134 -5.14 10.18 -27.48
C ALA A 134 -3.87 10.10 -26.61
N LEU A 135 -3.05 9.06 -26.76
CA LEU A 135 -1.85 8.83 -25.96
C LEU A 135 -0.70 9.76 -26.37
N ASP A 136 -0.15 10.47 -25.39
CA ASP A 136 1.05 11.29 -25.56
C ASP A 136 2.24 10.69 -24.80
N TYR A 137 3.10 9.96 -25.53
CA TYR A 137 4.30 9.34 -24.98
C TYR A 137 5.39 10.33 -24.56
N SER A 138 5.28 11.61 -24.93
CA SER A 138 6.19 12.63 -24.40
C SER A 138 6.03 12.82 -22.89
N ASN A 139 4.83 12.55 -22.36
CA ASN A 139 4.53 12.63 -20.93
C ASN A 139 5.24 11.56 -20.09
N ASP A 140 5.74 10.46 -20.69
CA ASP A 140 6.59 9.53 -19.96
C ASP A 140 7.86 10.24 -19.44
N PHE A 141 8.39 11.22 -20.17
CA PHE A 141 9.61 11.94 -19.79
C PHE A 141 9.42 12.96 -18.67
N ASN A 142 8.20 13.12 -18.16
CA ASN A 142 7.90 14.03 -17.05
C ASN A 142 8.25 13.43 -15.68
N TYR A 143 8.46 12.12 -15.56
CA TYR A 143 8.86 11.49 -14.28
C TYR A 143 10.33 11.78 -13.93
N ASN A 144 10.62 11.85 -12.63
CA ASN A 144 12.00 11.74 -12.15
C ASN A 144 12.39 10.27 -11.98
N TYR A 145 13.68 10.00 -11.76
CA TYR A 145 14.22 8.65 -11.75
C TYR A 145 13.55 7.75 -10.70
N PHE A 146 13.40 8.26 -9.47
CA PHE A 146 12.80 7.49 -8.38
C PHE A 146 11.32 7.19 -8.61
N GLY A 147 10.56 8.17 -9.13
CA GLY A 147 9.16 7.98 -9.50
C GLY A 147 9.01 6.93 -10.59
N PHE A 148 9.84 6.99 -11.65
CA PHE A 148 9.84 5.99 -12.70
C PHE A 148 10.23 4.60 -12.18
N LYS A 149 11.26 4.49 -11.34
CA LYS A 149 11.68 3.20 -10.75
C LYS A 149 10.61 2.59 -9.85
N THR A 150 9.83 3.40 -9.12
CA THR A 150 8.66 2.91 -8.39
C THR A 150 7.62 2.33 -9.34
N LEU A 151 7.30 3.02 -10.45
CA LEU A 151 6.37 2.53 -11.47
C LEU A 151 6.87 1.21 -12.09
N GLU A 152 8.13 1.18 -12.54
CA GLU A 152 8.77 0.02 -13.15
C GLU A 152 8.76 -1.20 -12.22
N ARG A 153 9.06 -1.01 -10.94
CA ARG A 153 9.15 -2.10 -9.96
C ARG A 153 7.81 -2.79 -9.72
N SER A 154 6.73 -2.02 -9.55
CA SER A 154 5.48 -2.56 -8.96
C SER A 154 4.22 -2.34 -9.80
N TYR A 155 4.17 -1.31 -10.64
CA TYR A 155 2.92 -0.84 -11.27
C TYR A 155 2.77 -1.26 -12.72
N LEU A 156 3.86 -1.26 -13.50
CA LEU A 156 3.81 -1.64 -14.91
C LEU A 156 3.69 -3.16 -15.05
N LEU A 157 2.69 -3.63 -15.80
CA LEU A 157 2.47 -5.06 -16.01
C LEU A 157 3.64 -5.69 -16.78
N ARG A 158 3.85 -6.98 -16.49
CA ARG A 158 5.01 -7.75 -16.97
C ARG A 158 4.62 -9.07 -17.58
N ILE A 159 5.16 -9.37 -18.75
CA ILE A 159 5.09 -10.70 -19.38
C ILE A 159 6.45 -11.37 -19.18
N ASN A 160 6.46 -12.58 -18.62
CA ASN A 160 7.70 -13.34 -18.38
C ASN A 160 8.80 -12.52 -17.65
N ARG A 161 8.38 -11.72 -16.65
CA ARG A 161 9.21 -10.78 -15.86
C ARG A 161 9.74 -9.54 -16.60
N ARG A 162 9.48 -9.40 -17.90
CA ARG A 162 9.80 -8.20 -18.68
C ARG A 162 8.63 -7.22 -18.64
N VAL A 163 8.92 -5.93 -18.46
CA VAL A 163 7.90 -4.88 -18.49
C VAL A 163 7.39 -4.73 -19.91
N VAL A 164 6.06 -4.73 -20.08
CA VAL A 164 5.40 -4.54 -21.39
C VAL A 164 4.59 -3.25 -21.45
N GLU A 165 4.13 -2.74 -20.31
CA GLU A 165 3.44 -1.45 -20.23
C GLU A 165 4.41 -0.28 -20.09
N ARG A 166 4.14 0.81 -20.82
CA ARG A 166 4.67 2.14 -20.54
C ARG A 166 3.84 2.84 -19.46
N PRO A 167 4.36 3.90 -18.81
CA PRO A 167 3.55 4.71 -17.89
C PRO A 167 2.26 5.22 -18.53
N GLN A 168 2.30 5.69 -19.78
CA GLN A 168 1.07 6.08 -20.49
C GLN A 168 0.07 4.92 -20.68
N HIS A 169 0.54 3.70 -20.95
CA HIS A 169 -0.32 2.52 -21.08
C HIS A 169 -1.01 2.19 -19.76
N LEU A 170 -0.27 2.22 -18.65
CA LEU A 170 -0.83 2.06 -17.30
C LEU A 170 -1.96 3.08 -17.06
N LEU A 171 -1.73 4.36 -17.34
CA LEU A 171 -2.71 5.42 -17.08
C LEU A 171 -3.96 5.29 -17.97
N MET A 172 -3.79 4.92 -19.24
CA MET A 172 -4.92 4.69 -20.14
C MET A 172 -5.72 3.44 -19.76
N ARG A 173 -5.04 2.33 -19.40
CA ARG A 173 -5.71 1.14 -18.84
C ARG A 173 -6.53 1.49 -17.60
N VAL A 174 -5.99 2.33 -16.71
CA VAL A 174 -6.71 2.77 -15.51
C VAL A 174 -7.95 3.57 -15.89
N SER A 175 -7.80 4.54 -16.80
CA SER A 175 -8.90 5.41 -17.22
C SER A 175 -10.03 4.62 -17.88
N LEU A 176 -9.70 3.72 -18.81
CA LEU A 176 -10.67 2.82 -19.45
C LEU A 176 -11.29 1.83 -18.44
N GLY A 177 -10.49 1.35 -17.48
CA GLY A 177 -10.98 0.46 -16.44
C GLY A 177 -11.98 1.11 -15.48
N ILE A 178 -11.95 2.44 -15.34
CA ILE A 178 -12.89 3.21 -14.51
C ILE A 178 -14.15 3.58 -15.31
N HIS A 179 -13.97 4.09 -16.53
CA HIS A 179 -15.06 4.71 -17.31
C HIS A 179 -15.74 3.78 -18.31
N GLY A 180 -15.15 2.60 -18.61
CA GLY A 180 -15.76 1.61 -19.49
C GLY A 180 -16.01 2.15 -20.90
N GLU A 181 -17.28 2.13 -21.32
CA GLU A 181 -17.72 2.59 -22.65
C GLU A 181 -17.69 4.12 -22.84
N ASP A 182 -17.59 4.90 -21.76
CA ASP A 182 -17.44 6.36 -21.85
C ASP A 182 -15.99 6.75 -22.18
N ILE A 183 -15.68 6.70 -23.48
CA ILE A 183 -14.34 6.99 -24.00
C ILE A 183 -13.97 8.46 -23.82
N ASP A 184 -14.94 9.37 -23.82
CA ASP A 184 -14.70 10.80 -23.61
C ASP A 184 -14.21 11.07 -22.18
N ALA A 185 -14.90 10.54 -21.16
CA ALA A 185 -14.48 10.63 -19.77
C ALA A 185 -13.16 9.88 -19.50
N ALA A 186 -12.94 8.75 -20.18
CA ALA A 186 -11.66 8.02 -20.10
C ALA A 186 -10.48 8.85 -20.62
N ILE A 187 -10.64 9.53 -21.75
CA ILE A 187 -9.57 10.37 -22.32
C ILE A 187 -9.32 11.59 -21.42
N GLU A 188 -10.37 12.25 -20.91
CA GLU A 188 -10.22 13.37 -19.97
C GLU A 188 -9.44 12.94 -18.71
N THR A 189 -9.82 11.81 -18.12
CA THR A 189 -9.15 11.26 -16.93
C THR A 189 -7.70 10.91 -17.22
N TYR A 190 -7.42 10.31 -18.38
CA TYR A 190 -6.05 10.03 -18.83
C TYR A 190 -5.23 11.31 -18.96
N GLN A 191 -5.78 12.36 -19.58
CA GLN A 191 -5.08 13.63 -19.78
C GLN A 191 -4.73 14.29 -18.44
N LEU A 192 -5.67 14.30 -17.48
CA LEU A 192 -5.44 14.86 -16.16
C LEU A 192 -4.38 14.07 -15.37
N MET A 193 -4.41 12.74 -15.42
CA MET A 193 -3.41 11.90 -14.74
C MET A 193 -2.03 11.97 -15.41
N SER A 194 -1.95 11.92 -16.74
CA SER A 194 -0.69 11.99 -17.49
C SER A 194 -0.01 13.35 -17.33
N SER A 195 -0.81 14.41 -17.18
CA SER A 195 -0.35 15.76 -16.83
C SER A 195 -0.11 15.96 -15.33
N LYS A 196 -0.29 14.91 -14.51
CA LYS A 196 -0.04 14.87 -13.06
C LYS A 196 -0.87 15.83 -12.22
N PHE A 197 -2.09 16.17 -12.66
CA PHE A 197 -3.02 16.94 -11.82
C PHE A 197 -3.50 16.13 -10.61
N PHE A 198 -3.67 14.83 -10.78
CA PHE A 198 -3.97 13.89 -9.70
C PHE A 198 -3.47 12.48 -10.05
N THR A 199 -3.53 11.57 -9.08
CA THR A 199 -3.33 10.14 -9.29
C THR A 199 -4.35 9.36 -8.47
N HIS A 200 -4.83 8.23 -9.00
CA HIS A 200 -5.58 7.27 -8.19
C HIS A 200 -4.65 6.52 -7.23
N ALA A 201 -5.25 5.91 -6.20
CA ALA A 201 -4.54 5.09 -5.22
C ALA A 201 -3.96 3.82 -5.85
N SER A 202 -2.96 3.22 -5.20
CA SER A 202 -2.22 2.08 -5.75
C SER A 202 -3.08 0.89 -6.20
N PRO A 203 -4.11 0.43 -5.44
CA PRO A 203 -4.98 -0.66 -5.89
C PRO A 203 -5.73 -0.35 -7.18
N THR A 204 -6.17 0.90 -7.35
CA THR A 204 -6.75 1.36 -8.62
C THR A 204 -5.73 1.25 -9.76
N LEU A 205 -4.49 1.71 -9.56
CA LEU A 205 -3.44 1.61 -10.57
C LEU A 205 -3.07 0.14 -10.92
N PHE A 206 -3.04 -0.73 -9.91
CA PHE A 206 -2.74 -2.16 -10.09
C PHE A 206 -3.84 -2.92 -10.80
N ASN A 207 -5.10 -2.68 -10.44
CA ASN A 207 -6.18 -3.63 -10.73
C ASN A 207 -7.22 -3.09 -11.73
N SER A 208 -7.22 -1.80 -12.06
CA SER A 208 -8.14 -1.26 -13.07
C SER A 208 -7.90 -1.93 -14.42
N GLY A 209 -8.98 -2.36 -15.07
CA GLY A 209 -8.92 -3.08 -16.34
C GLY A 209 -8.38 -4.51 -16.24
N THR A 210 -8.23 -5.08 -15.04
CA THR A 210 -7.81 -6.48 -14.82
C THR A 210 -9.03 -7.41 -14.61
N PRO A 211 -8.89 -8.74 -14.71
CA PRO A 211 -10.03 -9.66 -14.57
C PRO A 211 -10.78 -9.60 -13.22
N ARG A 212 -10.15 -9.11 -12.16
CA ARG A 212 -10.76 -8.96 -10.82
C ARG A 212 -10.40 -7.59 -10.25
N PRO A 213 -11.11 -6.53 -10.67
CA PRO A 213 -10.74 -5.16 -10.35
C PRO A 213 -11.12 -4.80 -8.92
N GLN A 214 -10.25 -5.13 -7.96
CA GLN A 214 -10.34 -4.60 -6.60
C GLN A 214 -9.66 -3.22 -6.59
N LEU A 215 -10.46 -2.15 -6.53
CA LEU A 215 -9.96 -0.78 -6.67
C LEU A 215 -9.79 -0.03 -5.33
N SER A 216 -10.44 -0.51 -4.27
CA SER A 216 -10.51 0.15 -2.97
C SER A 216 -9.36 -0.26 -2.06
N SER A 217 -8.70 0.71 -1.42
CA SER A 217 -7.50 0.43 -0.62
C SER A 217 -7.76 -0.01 0.81
N CYS A 218 -8.80 0.54 1.45
CA CYS A 218 -8.97 0.48 2.90
C CYS A 218 -10.37 -0.03 3.23
N PHE A 219 -10.45 -0.91 4.23
CA PHE A 219 -11.70 -1.49 4.71
C PHE A 219 -11.78 -1.35 6.22
N LEU A 220 -12.94 -0.94 6.72
CA LEU A 220 -13.24 -0.93 8.14
C LEU A 220 -14.17 -2.10 8.43
N ILE A 221 -13.76 -2.96 9.36
CA ILE A 221 -14.45 -4.18 9.73
C ILE A 221 -14.78 -4.10 11.21
N ALA A 222 -16.04 -4.35 11.54
CA ALA A 222 -16.44 -4.62 12.91
C ALA A 222 -16.31 -6.12 13.17
N MET A 223 -15.76 -6.48 14.33
CA MET A 223 -15.84 -7.85 14.82
C MET A 223 -17.32 -8.27 14.91
N LYS A 224 -17.69 -9.35 14.22
CA LYS A 224 -19.11 -9.74 14.06
C LYS A 224 -19.83 -10.00 15.38
N ASP A 225 -19.19 -10.77 16.26
CA ASP A 225 -19.78 -11.23 17.51
C ASP A 225 -18.68 -11.72 18.47
N ASP A 226 -18.96 -11.70 19.78
CA ASP A 226 -18.11 -12.24 20.85
C ASP A 226 -18.26 -13.76 20.97
N SER A 227 -17.95 -14.45 19.87
CA SER A 227 -18.02 -15.90 19.74
C SER A 227 -16.91 -16.42 18.82
N ILE A 228 -16.54 -17.70 18.96
CA ILE A 228 -15.53 -18.31 18.09
C ILE A 228 -15.97 -18.24 16.62
N GLU A 229 -17.25 -18.47 16.33
CA GLU A 229 -17.80 -18.34 14.98
C GLU A 229 -17.65 -16.90 14.46
N GLY A 230 -18.07 -15.90 15.23
CA GLY A 230 -17.93 -14.48 14.88
C GLY A 230 -16.47 -14.07 14.62
N ILE A 231 -15.54 -14.52 15.47
CA ILE A 231 -14.09 -14.25 15.35
C ILE A 231 -13.52 -14.87 14.07
N TYR A 232 -13.79 -16.15 13.80
CA TYR A 232 -13.22 -16.85 12.63
C TYR A 232 -13.85 -16.39 11.32
N ASP A 233 -15.14 -16.02 11.32
CA ASP A 233 -15.77 -15.39 10.17
C ASP A 233 -15.14 -14.03 9.87
N THR A 234 -14.90 -13.22 10.90
CA THR A 234 -14.21 -11.93 10.76
C THR A 234 -12.79 -12.13 10.22
N LEU A 235 -12.06 -13.13 10.72
CA LEU A 235 -10.72 -13.49 10.24
C LEU A 235 -10.73 -13.92 8.77
N LYS A 236 -11.72 -14.72 8.36
CA LYS A 236 -11.91 -15.14 6.95
C LYS A 236 -12.12 -13.92 6.05
N VAL A 237 -12.97 -12.99 6.46
CA VAL A 237 -13.19 -11.72 5.72
C VAL A 237 -11.88 -10.94 5.62
N CYS A 238 -11.14 -10.80 6.73
CA CYS A 238 -9.84 -10.11 6.72
C CYS A 238 -8.84 -10.76 5.78
N ALA A 239 -8.77 -12.09 5.75
CA ALA A 239 -7.90 -12.82 4.83
C ALA A 239 -8.28 -12.59 3.35
N GLN A 240 -9.58 -12.55 3.02
CA GLN A 240 -10.03 -12.27 1.64
C GLN A 240 -9.72 -10.84 1.20
N ILE A 241 -9.85 -9.87 2.11
CA ILE A 241 -9.50 -8.47 1.84
C ILE A 241 -7.98 -8.33 1.63
N SER A 242 -7.18 -8.89 2.55
CA SER A 242 -5.72 -8.85 2.48
C SER A 242 -5.20 -9.50 1.20
N LYS A 243 -5.79 -10.63 0.77
CA LYS A 243 -5.43 -11.31 -0.48
C LYS A 243 -5.40 -10.37 -1.69
N ASN A 244 -6.29 -9.38 -1.73
CA ASN A 244 -6.42 -8.41 -2.82
C ASN A 244 -5.76 -7.06 -2.52
N ALA A 245 -4.77 -7.03 -1.63
CA ALA A 245 -4.01 -5.84 -1.24
C ALA A 245 -4.78 -4.75 -0.48
N GLY A 246 -5.90 -5.09 0.15
CA GLY A 246 -6.65 -4.19 1.02
C GLY A 246 -6.03 -4.07 2.42
N GLY A 247 -5.86 -2.84 2.91
CA GLY A 247 -5.57 -2.55 4.32
C GLY A 247 -6.85 -2.60 5.16
N ILE A 248 -6.71 -2.98 6.43
CA ILE A 248 -7.87 -3.26 7.30
C ILE A 248 -7.77 -2.46 8.59
N GLY A 249 -8.83 -1.73 8.95
CA GLY A 249 -9.10 -1.31 10.32
C GLY A 249 -10.11 -2.26 10.95
N LEU A 250 -9.78 -2.88 12.08
CA LEU A 250 -10.63 -3.84 12.77
C LEU A 250 -10.91 -3.36 14.20
N HIS A 251 -12.17 -3.05 14.50
CA HIS A 251 -12.60 -2.78 15.88
C HIS A 251 -12.82 -4.11 16.62
N VAL A 252 -12.32 -4.21 17.86
CA VAL A 252 -12.39 -5.44 18.69
C VAL A 252 -12.89 -5.21 20.12
N SER A 253 -13.41 -4.02 20.43
CA SER A 253 -13.87 -3.64 21.78
C SER A 253 -15.04 -4.48 22.31
N ASN A 254 -15.74 -5.20 21.43
CA ASN A 254 -16.84 -6.10 21.79
C ASN A 254 -16.40 -7.51 22.23
N ILE A 255 -15.12 -7.88 22.08
CA ILE A 255 -14.62 -9.20 22.49
C ILE A 255 -14.35 -9.24 23.99
N ARG A 256 -14.80 -10.30 24.67
CA ARG A 256 -14.65 -10.43 26.13
C ARG A 256 -13.18 -10.46 26.57
N ALA A 257 -12.92 -9.80 27.70
CA ALA A 257 -11.58 -9.69 28.28
C ALA A 257 -11.09 -10.99 28.93
N THR A 258 -9.78 -11.04 29.23
CA THR A 258 -9.13 -12.18 29.90
C THR A 258 -9.81 -12.54 31.22
N GLY A 259 -10.08 -13.82 31.47
CA GLY A 259 -10.74 -14.30 32.70
C GLY A 259 -12.27 -14.21 32.68
N ALA A 260 -12.90 -13.66 31.64
CA ALA A 260 -14.35 -13.68 31.49
C ALA A 260 -14.91 -15.11 31.37
N TYR A 261 -16.05 -15.36 32.00
CA TYR A 261 -16.70 -16.67 31.96
C TYR A 261 -17.15 -17.03 30.54
N ILE A 262 -17.03 -18.31 30.18
CA ILE A 262 -17.55 -18.85 28.93
C ILE A 262 -18.67 -19.83 29.24
N ALA A 263 -19.91 -19.37 29.04
CA ALA A 263 -21.08 -20.22 29.09
C ALA A 263 -20.96 -21.33 28.04
N GLY A 264 -21.26 -22.57 28.42
CA GLY A 264 -21.21 -23.76 27.55
C GLY A 264 -19.95 -24.61 27.75
N THR A 265 -18.76 -24.01 27.77
CA THR A 265 -17.49 -24.77 27.98
C THR A 265 -17.05 -24.81 29.43
N ASN A 266 -17.71 -24.04 30.31
CA ASN A 266 -17.35 -23.87 31.72
C ASN A 266 -15.89 -23.44 31.94
N GLY A 267 -15.34 -22.72 30.97
CA GLY A 267 -13.98 -22.20 30.97
C GLY A 267 -13.92 -20.69 31.14
N THR A 268 -12.70 -20.16 31.09
CA THR A 268 -12.42 -18.72 31.13
C THR A 268 -11.77 -18.25 29.82
N SER A 269 -12.10 -17.04 29.40
CA SER A 269 -11.53 -16.42 28.20
C SER A 269 -10.05 -16.14 28.39
N ASN A 270 -9.26 -16.34 27.32
CA ASN A 270 -7.86 -15.93 27.31
C ASN A 270 -7.68 -14.46 26.85
N GLY A 271 -8.78 -13.74 26.57
CA GLY A 271 -8.79 -12.33 26.21
C GLY A 271 -8.28 -12.00 24.80
N LEU A 272 -7.98 -10.72 24.58
CA LEU A 272 -7.61 -10.20 23.26
C LEU A 272 -6.26 -10.72 22.76
N VAL A 273 -5.28 -10.92 23.65
CA VAL A 273 -3.88 -11.19 23.23
C VAL A 273 -3.77 -12.46 22.36
N PRO A 274 -4.30 -13.64 22.75
CA PRO A 274 -4.20 -14.83 21.90
C PRO A 274 -5.01 -14.71 20.62
N MET A 275 -6.18 -14.05 20.66
CA MET A 275 -6.99 -13.79 19.46
C MET A 275 -6.18 -12.95 18.45
N LEU A 276 -5.59 -11.85 18.90
CA LEU A 276 -4.82 -10.96 18.03
C LEU A 276 -3.55 -11.63 17.48
N ARG A 277 -2.98 -12.62 18.17
CA ARG A 277 -1.90 -13.44 17.59
C ARG A 277 -2.34 -14.25 16.38
N VAL A 278 -3.59 -14.73 16.35
CA VAL A 278 -4.16 -15.40 15.17
C VAL A 278 -4.24 -14.40 14.01
N PHE A 279 -4.79 -13.21 14.23
CA PHE A 279 -4.84 -12.15 13.22
C PHE A 279 -3.43 -11.74 12.73
N ASN A 280 -2.46 -11.64 13.64
CA ASN A 280 -1.06 -11.36 13.31
C ASN A 280 -0.50 -12.39 12.33
N ASN A 281 -0.64 -13.68 12.65
CA ASN A 281 -0.14 -14.75 11.80
C ASN A 281 -0.86 -14.79 10.44
N THR A 282 -2.16 -14.47 10.40
CA THR A 282 -2.90 -14.32 9.14
C THR A 282 -2.39 -13.15 8.31
N ALA A 283 -2.11 -11.99 8.92
CA ALA A 283 -1.55 -10.84 8.22
C ALA A 283 -0.19 -11.17 7.56
N ARG A 284 0.65 -11.94 8.25
CA ARG A 284 1.94 -12.43 7.71
C ARG A 284 1.77 -13.46 6.60
N TYR A 285 0.79 -14.36 6.72
CA TYR A 285 0.58 -15.45 5.76
C TYR A 285 0.00 -14.93 4.43
N VAL A 286 -0.93 -13.97 4.49
CA VAL A 286 -1.62 -13.42 3.31
C VAL A 286 -0.98 -12.10 2.87
N ASP A 287 0.26 -12.18 2.38
CA ASP A 287 1.15 -11.05 2.04
C ASP A 287 0.91 -10.39 0.66
N GLN A 288 -0.35 -10.36 0.22
CA GLN A 288 -0.81 -9.63 -0.97
C GLN A 288 -0.13 -10.04 -2.29
N GLY A 289 0.14 -11.34 -2.48
CA GLY A 289 0.53 -11.90 -3.78
C GLY A 289 2.02 -11.78 -4.09
N GLY A 290 2.88 -12.19 -3.14
CA GLY A 290 4.32 -12.22 -3.31
C GLY A 290 5.02 -10.97 -2.77
N ASN A 291 4.55 -10.48 -1.62
CA ASN A 291 5.11 -9.35 -0.89
C ASN A 291 5.15 -8.03 -1.71
N LYS A 292 4.19 -7.83 -2.62
CA LYS A 292 4.00 -6.53 -3.29
C LYS A 292 3.72 -5.43 -2.26
N ARG A 293 3.03 -5.78 -1.18
CA ARG A 293 2.78 -4.95 0.00
C ARG A 293 2.42 -5.88 1.18
N PRO A 294 3.06 -5.78 2.35
CA PRO A 294 2.69 -6.60 3.50
C PRO A 294 1.23 -6.38 3.94
N GLY A 295 0.55 -7.44 4.37
CA GLY A 295 -0.77 -7.34 5.01
C GLY A 295 -0.70 -6.42 6.22
N ALA A 296 -1.58 -5.40 6.27
CA ALA A 296 -1.55 -4.38 7.32
C ALA A 296 -2.93 -4.24 7.96
N PHE A 297 -3.05 -4.70 9.21
CA PHE A 297 -4.27 -4.57 10.00
C PHE A 297 -4.02 -3.61 11.15
N ALA A 298 -4.86 -2.59 11.29
CA ALA A 298 -4.90 -1.70 12.43
C ALA A 298 -6.05 -2.13 13.36
N ILE A 299 -5.72 -2.51 14.58
CA ILE A 299 -6.68 -2.99 15.57
C ILE A 299 -7.11 -1.80 16.44
N TYR A 300 -8.41 -1.56 16.53
CA TYR A 300 -9.00 -0.48 17.31
C TYR A 300 -9.59 -1.01 18.61
N LEU A 301 -9.22 -0.38 19.72
CA LEU A 301 -9.72 -0.69 21.06
C LEU A 301 -10.09 0.58 21.81
N GLU A 302 -11.20 0.55 22.55
CA GLU A 302 -11.56 1.64 23.46
C GLU A 302 -10.81 1.51 24.80
N PRO A 303 -10.37 2.61 25.42
CA PRO A 303 -9.46 2.57 26.58
C PRO A 303 -10.10 2.07 27.88
N TRP A 304 -11.43 1.85 27.91
CA TRP A 304 -12.11 1.21 29.05
C TRP A 304 -11.99 -0.31 29.05
N HIS A 305 -11.51 -0.93 27.97
CA HIS A 305 -11.44 -2.39 27.88
C HIS A 305 -10.43 -2.99 28.88
N ALA A 306 -10.80 -4.05 29.59
CA ALA A 306 -9.96 -4.61 30.67
C ALA A 306 -8.60 -5.18 30.21
N ASP A 307 -8.46 -5.56 28.95
CA ASP A 307 -7.16 -5.98 28.38
C ASP A 307 -6.29 -4.81 27.85
N ILE A 308 -6.66 -3.54 28.10
CA ILE A 308 -6.00 -2.37 27.48
C ILE A 308 -4.48 -2.30 27.71
N PHE A 309 -3.98 -2.60 28.92
CA PHE A 309 -2.53 -2.59 29.17
C PHE A 309 -1.80 -3.66 28.36
N ALA A 310 -2.36 -4.87 28.30
CA ALA A 310 -1.78 -5.95 27.51
C ALA A 310 -1.82 -5.63 26.00
N PHE A 311 -2.87 -4.95 25.55
CA PHE A 311 -3.01 -4.45 24.18
C PHE A 311 -1.91 -3.44 23.82
N LEU A 312 -1.60 -2.49 24.71
CA LEU A 312 -0.53 -1.50 24.52
C LEU A 312 0.86 -2.14 24.41
N ASP A 313 1.07 -3.29 25.06
CA ASP A 313 2.34 -4.01 25.05
C ASP A 313 2.55 -4.91 23.81
N LEU A 314 1.52 -5.17 23.00
CA LEU A 314 1.58 -6.18 21.93
C LEU A 314 2.63 -5.90 20.85
N ARG A 315 2.97 -4.62 20.62
CA ARG A 315 3.96 -4.20 19.62
C ARG A 315 5.35 -3.96 20.20
N LYS A 316 5.52 -3.98 21.52
CA LYS A 316 6.82 -3.70 22.16
C LYS A 316 7.88 -4.70 21.71
N ASN A 317 9.12 -4.22 21.55
CA ASN A 317 10.21 -5.05 21.05
C ASN A 317 10.67 -6.07 22.10
N HIS A 318 10.72 -5.70 23.37
CA HIS A 318 11.09 -6.59 24.46
C HIS A 318 9.88 -7.33 25.05
N GLY A 319 10.15 -8.41 25.79
CA GLY A 319 9.16 -9.24 26.46
C GLY A 319 8.99 -10.62 25.83
N LYS A 320 8.01 -11.37 26.30
CA LYS A 320 7.73 -12.75 25.89
C LYS A 320 7.04 -12.80 24.53
N GLU A 321 7.52 -13.62 23.60
CA GLU A 321 6.95 -13.74 22.25
C GLU A 321 5.50 -14.24 22.23
N GLU A 322 5.09 -15.01 23.24
CA GLU A 322 3.74 -15.57 23.33
C GLU A 322 2.66 -14.51 23.56
N VAL A 323 3.06 -13.28 23.92
CA VAL A 323 2.19 -12.13 24.19
C VAL A 323 2.52 -10.95 23.28
N ARG A 324 2.97 -11.23 22.05
CA ARG A 324 3.32 -10.22 21.04
C ARG A 324 2.63 -10.48 19.71
N ALA A 325 2.30 -9.40 19.02
CA ALA A 325 1.69 -9.39 17.69
C ALA A 325 2.17 -8.16 16.90
N ARG A 326 3.47 -8.16 16.58
CA ARG A 326 4.18 -6.98 16.06
C ARG A 326 3.86 -6.62 14.60
N ASP A 327 3.28 -7.55 13.85
CA ASP A 327 2.87 -7.32 12.46
C ASP A 327 1.53 -6.58 12.36
N LEU A 328 0.81 -6.46 13.49
CA LEU A 328 -0.39 -5.63 13.62
C LEU A 328 -0.04 -4.21 14.05
N PHE A 329 -0.85 -3.26 13.59
CA PHE A 329 -0.87 -1.89 14.08
C PHE A 329 -1.97 -1.72 15.12
N TYR A 330 -1.81 -0.74 16.01
CA TYR A 330 -2.72 -0.54 17.13
C TYR A 330 -3.23 0.89 17.15
N ALA A 331 -4.51 1.05 17.45
CA ALA A 331 -5.19 2.32 17.51
C ALA A 331 -6.12 2.35 18.72
N LEU A 332 -6.20 3.51 19.37
CA LEU A 332 -7.17 3.79 20.42
C LEU A 332 -8.34 4.56 19.84
N TRP A 333 -9.54 4.13 20.21
CA TRP A 333 -10.80 4.80 19.94
C TRP A 333 -11.31 5.44 21.23
N ILE A 334 -10.94 6.70 21.45
CA ILE A 334 -10.93 7.33 22.77
C ILE A 334 -12.20 8.16 22.97
N PRO A 335 -13.05 7.85 23.97
CA PRO A 335 -14.14 8.74 24.36
C PRO A 335 -13.60 9.99 25.07
N ASP A 336 -14.27 11.13 24.91
CA ASP A 336 -13.95 12.42 25.53
C ASP A 336 -13.87 12.26 27.06
N LEU A 337 -14.72 11.42 27.65
CA LEU A 337 -14.71 11.12 29.09
C LEU A 337 -13.36 10.64 29.61
N PHE A 338 -12.65 9.79 28.86
CA PHE A 338 -11.32 9.33 29.27
C PHE A 338 -10.36 10.52 29.39
N MET A 339 -10.38 11.41 28.40
CA MET A 339 -9.53 12.61 28.39
C MET A 339 -9.89 13.57 29.53
N LYS A 340 -11.18 13.76 29.83
CA LYS A 340 -11.66 14.53 30.99
C LYS A 340 -11.08 13.95 32.30
N ARG A 341 -11.22 12.64 32.50
CA ARG A 341 -10.70 11.94 33.70
C ARG A 341 -9.18 12.05 33.83
N VAL A 342 -8.42 12.04 32.72
CA VAL A 342 -6.96 12.26 32.74
C VAL A 342 -6.60 13.68 33.20
N ILE A 343 -7.29 14.70 32.67
CA ILE A 343 -7.06 16.11 33.00
C ILE A 343 -7.39 16.39 34.47
N ASP A 344 -8.52 15.87 34.94
CA ASP A 344 -9.01 16.11 36.30
C ASP A 344 -8.30 15.26 37.36
N GLY A 345 -7.38 14.36 36.97
CA GLY A 345 -6.74 13.41 37.88
C GLY A 345 -7.72 12.40 38.49
N GLY A 346 -8.78 12.07 37.75
CA GLY A 346 -9.85 11.17 38.17
C GLY A 346 -9.49 9.69 38.05
N GLN A 347 -10.42 8.86 38.54
CA GLN A 347 -10.37 7.41 38.38
C GLN A 347 -10.93 6.98 37.02
N TRP A 348 -10.46 5.84 36.53
CA TRP A 348 -10.90 5.17 35.31
C TRP A 348 -11.19 3.70 35.60
N SER A 349 -12.41 3.26 35.33
CA SER A 349 -12.83 1.88 35.46
C SER A 349 -12.64 1.10 34.15
N LEU A 350 -12.13 -0.12 34.31
CA LEU A 350 -11.90 -1.09 33.25
C LEU A 350 -12.97 -2.19 33.28
N PHE A 351 -13.50 -2.52 32.11
CA PHE A 351 -14.64 -3.41 31.96
C PHE A 351 -14.40 -4.52 30.94
N CYS A 352 -15.13 -5.62 31.10
CA CYS A 352 -15.32 -6.61 30.04
C CYS A 352 -16.62 -6.29 29.30
N PRO A 353 -16.63 -6.23 27.95
CA PRO A 353 -17.84 -5.90 27.18
C PRO A 353 -18.97 -6.94 27.35
N HIS A 354 -18.63 -8.18 27.73
CA HIS A 354 -19.63 -9.20 28.04
C HIS A 354 -20.39 -8.92 29.35
N GLU A 355 -19.74 -8.25 30.30
CA GLU A 355 -20.31 -7.89 31.61
C GLU A 355 -20.98 -6.51 31.56
N ALA A 356 -20.38 -5.56 30.85
CA ALA A 356 -20.86 -4.20 30.63
C ALA A 356 -21.10 -3.94 29.13
N PRO A 357 -22.20 -4.47 28.55
CA PRO A 357 -22.44 -4.43 27.11
C PRO A 357 -22.88 -3.06 26.60
N GLY A 358 -22.65 -2.81 25.31
CA GLY A 358 -23.25 -1.67 24.59
C GLY A 358 -22.43 -0.37 24.64
N MET A 359 -21.35 -0.31 25.44
CA MET A 359 -20.48 0.88 25.50
C MET A 359 -19.85 1.24 24.14
N GLN A 360 -19.57 0.24 23.30
CA GLN A 360 -19.03 0.48 21.96
C GLN A 360 -20.06 1.01 20.95
N GLU A 361 -21.36 0.85 21.24
CA GLU A 361 -22.46 1.25 20.35
C GLU A 361 -22.94 2.69 20.60
N VAL A 362 -22.55 3.28 21.73
CA VAL A 362 -22.95 4.64 22.15
C VAL A 362 -21.74 5.56 22.22
N TRP A 363 -21.95 6.88 22.12
CA TRP A 363 -20.90 7.91 22.15
C TRP A 363 -21.40 9.19 22.85
N GLY A 364 -20.51 10.11 23.18
CA GLY A 364 -20.85 11.38 23.84
C GLY A 364 -21.60 11.18 25.17
N ASP A 365 -22.61 12.02 25.43
CA ASP A 365 -23.36 12.02 26.70
C ASP A 365 -24.02 10.67 27.01
N GLU A 366 -24.46 9.92 25.99
CA GLU A 366 -25.04 8.58 26.17
C GLU A 366 -23.99 7.56 26.64
N PHE A 367 -22.77 7.65 26.09
CA PHE A 367 -21.64 6.86 26.58
C PHE A 367 -21.29 7.24 28.02
N GLU A 368 -21.22 8.53 28.34
CA GLU A 368 -20.90 9.00 29.69
C GLU A 368 -21.90 8.46 30.72
N ALA A 369 -23.20 8.60 30.44
CA ALA A 369 -24.26 8.10 31.32
C ALA A 369 -24.20 6.57 31.50
N LEU A 370 -23.94 5.82 30.43
CA LEU A 370 -23.84 4.36 30.48
C LEU A 370 -22.60 3.90 31.25
N TYR A 371 -21.45 4.53 30.98
CA TYR A 371 -20.18 4.24 31.65
C TYR A 371 -20.28 4.49 33.16
N GLU A 372 -20.81 5.63 33.56
CA GLU A 372 -20.99 5.98 34.98
C GLU A 372 -21.99 5.05 35.69
N LYS A 373 -23.05 4.62 35.00
CA LYS A 373 -23.97 3.60 35.53
C LYS A 373 -23.23 2.29 35.83
N TYR A 374 -22.35 1.86 34.94
CA TYR A 374 -21.57 0.64 35.14
C TYR A 374 -20.49 0.79 36.21
N GLU A 375 -19.83 1.95 36.27
CA GLU A 375 -18.87 2.31 37.33
C GLU A 375 -19.50 2.23 38.73
N ASN A 376 -20.77 2.65 38.85
CA ASN A 376 -21.53 2.63 40.11
C ASN A 376 -22.21 1.28 40.42
N THR A 377 -22.11 0.28 39.54
CA THR A 377 -22.73 -1.04 39.76
C THR A 377 -21.75 -1.94 40.54
N PRO A 378 -22.09 -2.41 41.77
CA PRO A 378 -21.17 -3.18 42.59
C PRO A 378 -20.68 -4.47 41.91
N GLY A 379 -19.37 -4.65 41.85
CA GLY A 379 -18.72 -5.85 41.30
C GLY A 379 -18.66 -5.89 39.78
N LEU A 380 -19.11 -4.86 39.07
CA LEU A 380 -19.07 -4.80 37.61
C LEU A 380 -17.74 -4.29 37.04
N PRO A 381 -17.11 -3.21 37.58
CA PRO A 381 -15.75 -2.85 37.20
C PRO A 381 -14.79 -3.96 37.58
N ARG A 382 -13.98 -4.42 36.62
CA ARG A 382 -12.94 -5.43 36.89
C ARG A 382 -11.75 -4.85 37.62
N GLN A 383 -11.46 -3.58 37.31
CA GLN A 383 -10.39 -2.84 37.92
C GLN A 383 -10.70 -1.35 37.83
N THR A 384 -10.39 -0.60 38.87
CA THR A 384 -10.39 0.87 38.84
C THR A 384 -8.96 1.35 39.06
N ILE A 385 -8.52 2.29 38.23
CA ILE A 385 -7.14 2.81 38.19
C ILE A 385 -7.17 4.34 38.11
N ASP A 386 -6.04 4.99 38.43
CA ASP A 386 -5.87 6.39 38.07
C ASP A 386 -5.87 6.53 36.53
N ALA A 387 -6.67 7.45 35.98
CA ALA A 387 -6.74 7.66 34.53
C ALA A 387 -5.35 8.03 33.95
N GLN A 388 -4.57 8.81 34.70
CA GLN A 388 -3.20 9.17 34.33
C GLN A 388 -2.27 7.97 34.24
N LYS A 389 -2.48 6.90 35.02
CA LYS A 389 -1.68 5.67 34.92
C LYS A 389 -1.83 5.03 33.55
N LEU A 390 -3.05 4.96 33.03
CA LEU A 390 -3.28 4.46 31.67
C LEU A 390 -2.70 5.42 30.63
N TRP A 391 -2.85 6.73 30.84
CA TRP A 391 -2.25 7.74 29.97
C TRP A 391 -0.73 7.62 29.86
N TYR A 392 -0.02 7.43 30.97
CA TYR A 392 1.42 7.17 30.96
C TYR A 392 1.78 5.89 30.17
N ALA A 393 1.02 4.80 30.36
CA ALA A 393 1.26 3.58 29.58
C ALA A 393 1.03 3.76 28.07
N ILE A 394 0.07 4.59 27.67
CA ILE A 394 -0.16 4.96 26.27
C ILE A 394 1.05 5.71 25.72
N MET A 395 1.54 6.72 26.46
CA MET A 395 2.72 7.50 26.06
C MET A 395 3.99 6.64 25.99
N ASP A 396 4.20 5.73 26.94
CA ASP A 396 5.35 4.81 26.93
C ASP A 396 5.33 3.91 25.69
N ALA A 397 4.17 3.35 25.34
CA ALA A 397 4.03 2.55 24.12
C ALA A 397 4.32 3.38 22.85
N GLN A 398 3.88 4.65 22.81
CA GLN A 398 4.16 5.56 21.70
C GLN A 398 5.64 5.93 21.59
N ILE A 399 6.30 6.18 22.72
CA ILE A 399 7.75 6.45 22.76
C ILE A 399 8.54 5.26 22.23
N GLU A 400 8.15 4.04 22.59
CA GLU A 400 8.85 2.82 22.18
C GLU A 400 8.58 2.41 20.71
N THR A 401 7.35 2.60 20.23
CA THR A 401 6.88 1.96 18.99
C THR A 401 6.20 2.87 17.98
N GLY A 402 5.96 4.14 18.33
CA GLY A 402 5.12 5.08 17.56
C GLY A 402 3.64 4.69 17.51
N ASN A 403 3.20 3.68 18.28
CA ASN A 403 1.82 3.19 18.40
C ASN A 403 1.40 3.23 19.88
N PRO A 404 0.10 3.34 20.19
CA PRO A 404 -1.03 3.31 19.27
C PRO A 404 -1.33 4.64 18.59
N PHE A 405 -2.05 4.59 17.46
CA PHE A 405 -2.71 5.75 16.88
C PHE A 405 -3.79 6.30 17.83
N MET A 406 -4.04 7.61 17.77
CA MET A 406 -5.01 8.28 18.64
C MET A 406 -6.18 8.78 17.80
N LEU A 407 -7.37 8.29 18.08
CA LEU A 407 -8.61 8.76 17.46
C LEU A 407 -9.63 9.07 18.55
N TYR A 408 -10.33 10.19 18.41
CA TYR A 408 -11.32 10.64 19.39
C TYR A 408 -12.73 10.24 18.93
N LYS A 409 -13.28 9.20 19.58
CA LYS A 409 -14.56 8.58 19.27
C LYS A 409 -15.67 9.61 19.12
N ASP A 410 -15.79 10.53 20.07
CA ASP A 410 -16.91 11.46 20.11
C ASP A 410 -16.76 12.54 19.04
N ALA A 411 -15.54 13.02 18.79
CA ALA A 411 -15.28 13.96 17.70
C ALA A 411 -15.51 13.35 16.32
N CYS A 412 -15.32 12.04 16.14
CA CYS A 412 -15.59 11.35 14.88
C CYS A 412 -17.08 11.05 14.65
N ASN A 413 -17.87 10.90 15.71
CA ASN A 413 -19.31 10.61 15.60
C ASN A 413 -20.20 11.85 15.58
N ARG A 414 -19.75 12.95 16.19
CA ARG A 414 -20.43 14.26 16.19
C ARG A 414 -20.32 14.95 14.83
#